data_AF-A0A2J0M6I7-F1
#
_entry.id   AF-A0A2J0M6I7-F1
#
_cell.length_a   1.000
_cell.length_b   1.000
_cell.length_c   1.000
_cell.angle_alpha   90.00
_cell.angle_beta   90.00
_cell.angle_gamma   90.00
#
_symmetry.space_group_name_H-M   'P 1'
#
loop_
_entity.id
_entity.type
_entity.pdbx_description
1 polymer ?
#
loop_
_entity_poly.entity_id
_entity_poly.type
_entity_poly.pdbx_seq_one_letter_code
_entity_poly.pdbx_strand_id
1 'polypeptide(L)'
;VARGMGLDNRIGRYFLHAGIGYGGSCFPKDLDAFITICEKLGYDFGILKAVRETNKKQKIFILKKVKDALWVLKDKTIGVLGLAFKPNTDDLRNSPS
;
A
#
# COMPACT_ATOMS: atom_id res chain seq x y z
N VAL A 1 -7.57 2.45 17.32
CA VAL A 1 -6.26 3.14 17.19
C VAL A 1 -6.36 4.37 16.28
N ALA A 2 -6.55 4.24 14.96
CA ALA A 2 -6.57 5.37 14.02
C ALA A 2 -7.53 6.51 14.41
N ARG A 3 -8.75 6.19 14.88
CA ARG A 3 -9.69 7.19 15.43
C ARG A 3 -9.10 7.97 16.59
N GLY A 4 -8.43 7.31 17.53
CA GLY A 4 -7.81 7.96 18.69
C GLY A 4 -6.67 8.89 18.28
N MET A 5 -5.80 8.45 17.38
CA MET A 5 -4.73 9.29 16.83
C MET A 5 -5.29 10.51 16.08
N GLY A 6 -6.34 10.32 15.28
CA GLY A 6 -6.94 11.38 14.47
C GLY A 6 -7.77 12.41 15.24
N LEU A 7 -7.97 12.24 16.55
CA LEU A 7 -8.53 13.28 17.42
C LEU A 7 -7.49 14.32 17.82
N ASP A 8 -6.20 13.99 17.74
CA ASP A 8 -5.13 14.96 17.90
C ASP A 8 -4.98 15.79 16.61
N ASN A 9 -5.25 17.09 16.70
CA ASN A 9 -5.20 18.00 15.55
C ASN A 9 -3.80 18.12 14.93
N ARG A 10 -2.73 17.78 15.64
CA ARG A 10 -1.36 17.76 15.10
C ARG A 10 -1.12 16.62 14.12
N ILE A 11 -1.92 15.55 14.23
CA ILE A 11 -1.86 14.37 13.36
C ILE A 11 -2.99 14.46 12.31
N GLY A 12 -4.21 14.74 12.74
CA GLY A 12 -5.40 14.76 11.89
C GLY A 12 -5.91 13.36 11.51
N ARG A 13 -7.13 13.31 10.95
CA ARG A 13 -7.85 12.05 10.67
C ARG A 13 -7.62 11.48 9.26
N TYR A 14 -7.08 12.29 8.36
CA TYR A 14 -6.96 11.94 6.94
C TYR A 14 -5.81 10.97 6.68
N PHE A 15 -5.95 10.10 5.68
CA PHE A 15 -4.95 9.09 5.29
C PHE A 15 -4.54 8.08 6.39
N LEU A 16 -5.27 8.01 7.51
CA LEU A 16 -5.09 6.99 8.56
C LEU A 16 -5.92 5.72 8.36
N HIS A 17 -6.36 5.45 7.14
CA HIS A 17 -7.21 4.30 6.81
C HIS A 17 -6.32 3.14 6.34
N ALA A 18 -6.09 2.17 7.21
CA ALA A 18 -5.31 0.99 6.87
C ALA A 18 -6.04 0.15 5.80
N GLY A 19 -5.28 -0.44 4.89
CA GLY A 19 -5.83 -1.24 3.78
C GLY A 19 -4.78 -2.19 3.20
N ILE A 20 -4.98 -2.60 1.95
CA ILE A 20 -4.11 -3.55 1.24
C ILE A 20 -2.86 -2.90 0.62
N GLY A 21 -2.67 -1.61 0.86
CA GLY A 21 -1.58 -0.79 0.33
C GLY A 21 -2.10 0.32 -0.59
N TYR A 22 -1.25 1.30 -0.87
CA TYR A 22 -1.51 2.34 -1.85
C TYR A 22 -1.05 1.90 -3.26
N GLY A 23 -1.64 2.52 -4.27
CA GLY A 23 -1.31 2.36 -5.68
C GLY A 23 -1.38 3.69 -6.44
N GLY A 24 -1.79 3.63 -7.70
CA GLY A 24 -1.91 4.79 -8.58
C GLY A 24 -0.58 5.16 -9.25
N SER A 25 -0.63 6.15 -10.15
CA SER A 25 0.57 6.62 -10.84
C SER A 25 1.49 7.45 -9.98
N CYS A 26 0.99 8.14 -8.95
CA CYS A 26 1.77 9.18 -8.26
C CYS A 26 2.62 8.61 -7.11
N PHE A 27 2.02 8.05 -6.07
CA PHE A 27 2.77 7.67 -4.86
C PHE A 27 3.92 6.68 -5.10
N PRO A 28 3.74 5.59 -5.88
CA PRO A 28 4.85 4.68 -6.14
C PRO A 28 6.00 5.38 -6.89
N LYS A 29 5.69 6.11 -7.97
CA LYS A 29 6.72 6.74 -8.82
C LYS A 29 7.46 7.86 -8.09
N ASP A 30 6.73 8.71 -7.38
CA ASP A 30 7.29 9.90 -6.75
C ASP A 30 8.15 9.51 -5.54
N LEU A 31 7.73 8.48 -4.79
CA LEU A 31 8.52 7.92 -3.69
C LEU A 31 9.83 7.31 -4.19
N ASP A 32 9.78 6.48 -5.24
CA ASP A 32 10.99 5.86 -5.82
C ASP A 32 11.94 6.89 -6.42
N ALA A 33 11.40 7.90 -7.12
CA ALA A 33 12.19 9.00 -7.65
C ALA A 33 12.88 9.78 -6.52
N PHE A 34 12.16 10.12 -5.45
CA PHE A 34 12.72 10.88 -4.35
C PHE A 34 13.81 10.10 -3.58
N ILE A 35 13.58 8.81 -3.31
CA ILE A 35 14.62 7.92 -2.74
C ILE A 35 15.88 7.93 -3.62
N THR A 36 15.71 7.79 -4.93
CA THR A 36 16.82 7.77 -5.89
C THR A 36 17.60 9.10 -5.90
N ILE A 37 16.88 10.23 -5.81
CA ILE A 37 17.51 11.56 -5.73
C ILE A 37 18.34 11.68 -4.46
N CYS A 38 17.79 11.26 -3.31
CA CYS A 38 18.51 11.29 -2.04
C CYS A 38 19.77 10.41 -2.07
N GLU A 39 19.68 9.21 -2.61
CA GLU A 39 20.83 8.30 -2.75
C GLU A 39 21.93 8.90 -3.62
N LYS A 40 21.57 9.56 -4.74
CA LYS A 40 22.53 10.29 -5.60
C LYS A 40 23.21 11.46 -4.88
N LEU A 41 22.55 12.05 -3.88
CA LEU A 41 23.11 13.11 -3.04
C LEU A 41 23.86 12.55 -1.81
N GLY A 42 24.01 11.23 -1.69
CA GLY A 42 24.70 10.58 -0.57
C GLY A 42 23.86 10.49 0.71
N TYR A 43 22.54 10.70 0.63
CA TYR A 43 21.63 10.60 1.78
C TYR A 43 20.78 9.34 1.73
N ASP A 44 20.89 8.52 2.78
CA ASP A 44 20.03 7.35 2.95
C ASP A 44 18.71 7.71 3.65
N PHE A 45 17.62 7.83 2.88
CA PHE A 45 16.30 8.15 3.41
C PHE A 45 15.57 6.90 3.94
N GLY A 46 15.99 6.42 5.12
CA GLY A 46 15.48 5.18 5.73
C GLY A 46 13.95 5.14 5.90
N ILE A 47 13.30 6.25 6.26
CA ILE A 47 11.83 6.30 6.44
C ILE A 47 11.10 6.01 5.12
N LEU A 48 11.50 6.63 4.00
CA LEU A 48 10.82 6.41 2.73
C LEU A 48 11.05 5.01 2.18
N LYS A 49 12.26 4.46 2.39
CA LYS A 49 12.52 3.04 2.11
C LYS A 49 11.61 2.14 2.92
N ALA A 50 11.43 2.41 4.23
CA ALA A 50 10.51 1.66 5.08
C ALA A 50 9.05 1.78 4.62
N VAL A 51 8.61 2.96 4.18
CA VAL A 51 7.26 3.16 3.59
C VAL A 51 7.08 2.28 2.35
N ARG A 52 8.04 2.30 1.42
CA ARG A 52 8.03 1.47 0.21
C ARG A 52 7.92 -0.01 0.54
N GLU A 53 8.78 -0.48 1.43
CA GLU A 53 8.86 -1.91 1.77
C GLU A 53 7.64 -2.37 2.57
N THR A 54 7.09 -1.52 3.43
CA THR A 54 5.84 -1.82 4.14
C THR A 54 4.67 -1.95 3.15
N ASN A 55 4.58 -1.06 2.16
CA ASN A 55 3.53 -1.15 1.13
C ASN A 55 3.64 -2.45 0.32
N LYS A 56 4.85 -2.85 -0.08
CA LYS A 56 5.09 -4.13 -0.78
C LYS A 56 4.68 -5.33 0.08
N LYS A 57 5.09 -5.36 1.35
CA LYS A 57 4.77 -6.45 2.29
C LYS A 57 3.26 -6.56 2.56
N GLN A 58 2.55 -5.44 2.62
CA GLN A 58 1.11 -5.43 2.87
C GLN A 58 0.31 -6.14 1.78
N LYS A 59 0.70 -5.98 0.50
CA LYS A 59 0.08 -6.70 -0.63
C LYS A 59 0.26 -8.21 -0.49
N ILE A 60 1.47 -8.66 -0.15
CA ILE A 60 1.80 -10.08 0.05
C ILE A 60 1.05 -10.64 1.27
N PHE A 61 0.90 -9.85 2.32
CA PHE A 61 0.23 -10.26 3.55
C PHE A 61 -1.24 -10.65 3.32
N ILE A 62 -1.93 -10.00 2.39
CA ILE A 62 -3.30 -10.39 2.02
C ILE A 62 -3.33 -11.75 1.34
N LEU A 63 -2.41 -12.03 0.41
CA LEU A 63 -2.30 -13.34 -0.22
C LEU A 63 -2.00 -14.43 0.81
N LYS A 64 -1.14 -14.11 1.80
CA LYS A 64 -0.88 -15.02 2.92
C LYS A 64 -2.17 -15.32 3.70
N LYS A 65 -2.97 -14.31 4.04
CA LYS A 65 -4.25 -14.52 4.72
C LYS A 65 -5.21 -15.41 3.93
N VAL A 66 -5.29 -15.24 2.62
CA VAL A 66 -6.12 -16.10 1.75
C VAL A 66 -5.61 -17.54 1.78
N LYS A 67 -4.30 -17.73 1.67
CA LYS A 67 -3.68 -19.06 1.75
C LYS A 67 -3.88 -19.73 3.11
N ASP A 68 -3.74 -18.98 4.20
CA ASP A 68 -3.93 -19.49 5.56
C ASP A 68 -5.40 -19.85 5.84
N ALA A 69 -6.35 -19.10 5.26
CA ALA A 69 -7.78 -19.35 5.42
C ALA A 69 -8.31 -20.52 4.58
N LEU A 70 -7.78 -20.70 3.35
CA LEU A 70 -8.29 -21.72 2.41
C LEU A 70 -7.42 -22.99 2.36
N TRP A 71 -6.18 -22.90 2.84
CA TRP A 71 -5.14 -23.95 2.86
C TRP A 71 -4.70 -24.43 1.48
N VAL A 72 -5.63 -25.02 0.72
CA VAL A 72 -5.47 -25.47 -0.67
C VAL A 72 -6.21 -24.48 -1.58
N LEU A 73 -5.48 -23.82 -2.48
CA LEU A 73 -6.08 -22.89 -3.45
C LEU A 73 -6.48 -23.58 -4.76
N LYS A 74 -5.96 -24.79 -4.99
CA LYS A 74 -6.20 -25.55 -6.22
C LYS A 74 -7.70 -25.80 -6.39
N ASP A 75 -8.17 -25.62 -7.62
CA ASP A 75 -9.57 -25.85 -8.03
C ASP A 75 -10.61 -24.98 -7.30
N LYS A 76 -10.17 -23.90 -6.63
CA LYS A 76 -11.05 -22.89 -6.04
C LYS A 76 -11.18 -21.67 -6.95
N THR A 77 -12.41 -21.21 -7.15
CA THR A 77 -12.68 -19.91 -7.75
C THR A 77 -12.65 -18.83 -6.66
N ILE A 78 -11.78 -17.85 -6.81
CA ILE A 78 -11.64 -16.72 -5.87
C ILE A 78 -12.04 -15.45 -6.62
N GLY A 79 -13.07 -14.76 -6.13
CA GLY A 79 -13.50 -13.47 -6.65
C GLY A 79 -12.61 -12.34 -6.12
N VAL A 80 -12.25 -11.41 -7.01
CA VAL A 80 -11.58 -10.15 -6.65
C VAL A 80 -12.59 -9.02 -6.90
N LEU A 81 -13.06 -8.36 -5.84
CA LEU A 81 -14.00 -7.25 -5.95
C LEU A 81 -13.26 -5.91 -5.81
N GLY A 82 -13.11 -5.23 -6.94
CA GLY A 82 -12.39 -3.96 -7.05
C GLY A 82 -11.02 -4.16 -7.69
N LEU A 83 -10.80 -3.49 -8.83
CA LEU A 83 -9.57 -3.58 -9.63
C LEU A 83 -8.81 -2.26 -9.72
N ALA A 84 -9.53 -1.14 -9.70
CA ALA A 84 -8.91 0.18 -9.70
C ALA A 84 -8.17 0.45 -8.39
N PHE A 85 -7.13 1.29 -8.45
CA PHE A 85 -6.30 1.56 -7.28
C PHE A 85 -7.02 2.33 -6.15
N LYS A 86 -8.17 2.94 -6.48
CA LYS A 86 -9.07 3.64 -5.55
C LYS A 86 -10.50 3.67 -6.12
N PRO A 87 -11.52 4.03 -5.31
CA PRO A 87 -12.89 4.20 -5.80
C PRO A 87 -13.01 5.28 -6.88
N ASN A 88 -14.06 5.16 -7.71
CA ASN A 88 -14.48 6.16 -8.69
C ASN A 88 -13.42 6.50 -9.77
N THR A 89 -12.65 5.50 -10.20
CA THR A 89 -11.76 5.59 -11.36
C THR A 89 -11.60 4.20 -11.98
N ASP A 90 -11.24 4.17 -13.26
CA ASP A 90 -10.85 2.99 -14.03
C ASP A 90 -9.32 2.78 -14.05
N ASP A 91 -8.55 3.64 -13.40
CA ASP A 91 -7.08 3.57 -13.39
C ASP A 91 -6.57 2.35 -12.60
N LEU A 92 -5.89 1.45 -13.32
CA LEU A 92 -5.30 0.21 -12.77
C LEU A 92 -3.81 0.36 -12.43
N ARG A 93 -3.18 1.52 -12.68
CA ARG A 93 -1.74 1.68 -12.49
C ARG A 93 -1.34 1.45 -11.04
N ASN A 94 -0.39 0.52 -10.83
CA ASN A 94 0.08 0.08 -9.52
C ASN A 94 -1.04 -0.34 -8.54
N SER A 95 -2.20 -0.77 -9.05
CA SER A 95 -3.29 -1.25 -8.21
C SER A 95 -2.82 -2.41 -7.31
N PRO A 96 -3.26 -2.46 -6.04
CA PRO A 96 -2.90 -3.55 -5.13
C PRO A 96 -3.74 -4.83 -5.33
N SER A 97 -4.84 -4.75 -6.09
CA SER A 97 -5.73 -5.87 -6.43
C SER A 97 -5.07 -6.89 -7.35
#